data_AF-A0A6I2T2D1-F1
#
_entry.id   AF-A0A6I2T2D1-F1
#
_cell.length_a   1.000
_cell.length_b   1.000
_cell.length_c   1.000
_cell.angle_alpha   90.00
_cell.angle_beta   90.00
_cell.angle_gamma   90.00
#
_symmetry.space_group_name_H-M   'P 1'
#
loop_
_entity.id
_entity.type
_entity.pdbx_description
1 polymer ?
#
loop_
_entity_poly.entity_id
_entity_poly.type
_entity_poly.pdbx_seq_one_letter_code
_entity_poly.pdbx_strand_id
1 'polypeptide(L)'
;QAQASGKRFGLYHYAMGGNPEAEAQFFYANTSNYWRHGIVALDWEMDDNPAWGDWDWVRRFMAECERLSGGVKPLLYTGPVAGAIPGDIRADYGLWIAQYANMSPTGYQADPWMIGAYGEAMRQYSGTGVVNTWSPIDLNLFRGEAWQWDLYANPTGAAKPATPPQTEKPPTQTIDLQALATATIRGDYGNGQQRRDALGANYDKVMAIVNQRLAGTATVAPQQAAQANTTRVAVRSGDTMSGIASRTGLWPLSKWSVPSGNLNLIYPGQVVTYNGGGSVATGSNAPPATRTVTVRAGDTLSGIAARLGIGYTQLTGYRSGNPNVIYPGEVLHY
;
A
#
# COMPACT_ATOMS: atom_id res chain seq x y z
N GLN A 1 -5.43 -34.05 6.66
CA GLN A 1 -4.14 -33.84 7.37
C GLN A 1 -4.19 -32.63 8.29
N ALA A 2 -4.56 -31.43 7.81
CA ALA A 2 -4.68 -30.23 8.66
C ALA A 2 -5.58 -30.44 9.89
N GLN A 3 -6.81 -30.93 9.68
CA GLN A 3 -7.75 -31.24 10.77
C GLN A 3 -7.17 -32.25 11.78
N ALA A 4 -6.50 -33.30 11.30
CA ALA A 4 -5.88 -34.32 12.15
C ALA A 4 -4.70 -33.77 13.00
N SER A 5 -4.09 -32.66 12.57
CA SER A 5 -2.99 -32.01 13.31
C SER A 5 -3.46 -31.12 14.46
N GLY A 6 -4.78 -30.98 14.67
CA GLY A 6 -5.36 -30.08 15.67
C GLY A 6 -5.24 -28.59 15.31
N LYS A 7 -4.74 -28.27 14.11
CA LYS A 7 -4.69 -26.90 13.60
C LYS A 7 -6.07 -26.48 13.10
N ARG A 8 -6.42 -25.23 13.39
CA ARG A 8 -7.49 -24.53 12.68
C ARG A 8 -7.17 -24.48 11.20
N PHE A 9 -8.16 -24.78 10.38
CA PHE A 9 -8.01 -24.88 8.94
C PHE A 9 -9.16 -24.15 8.25
N GLY A 10 -9.01 -23.97 6.95
CA GLY A 10 -10.04 -23.41 6.11
C GLY A 10 -9.92 -23.91 4.68
N LEU A 11 -10.90 -23.50 3.88
CA LEU A 11 -11.03 -23.80 2.47
C LEU A 11 -11.40 -22.52 1.74
N TYR A 12 -11.02 -22.43 0.48
CA TYR A 12 -11.46 -21.33 -0.37
C TYR A 12 -11.89 -21.83 -1.74
N HIS A 13 -12.71 -21.03 -2.41
CA HIS A 13 -13.07 -21.22 -3.80
C HIS A 13 -12.53 -20.06 -4.63
N TYR A 14 -11.70 -20.36 -5.62
CA TYR A 14 -11.22 -19.38 -6.59
C TYR A 14 -12.32 -19.03 -7.58
N ALA A 15 -12.73 -17.76 -7.62
CA ALA A 15 -13.81 -17.32 -8.50
C ALA A 15 -13.40 -17.39 -9.97
N MET A 16 -14.07 -18.23 -10.74
CA MET A 16 -13.83 -18.37 -12.19
C MET A 16 -14.69 -17.41 -13.04
N GLY A 17 -15.53 -16.60 -12.39
CA GLY A 17 -16.39 -15.60 -13.02
C GLY A 17 -17.52 -16.17 -13.88
N GLY A 18 -17.87 -17.44 -13.70
CA GLY A 18 -19.00 -18.10 -14.35
C GLY A 18 -20.34 -17.73 -13.69
N ASN A 19 -21.25 -18.69 -13.56
CA ASN A 19 -22.48 -18.46 -12.80
C ASN A 19 -22.19 -18.58 -11.28
N PRO A 20 -22.51 -17.56 -10.46
CA PRO A 20 -22.14 -17.56 -9.04
C PRO A 20 -22.81 -18.68 -8.24
N GLU A 21 -24.07 -19.03 -8.53
CA GLU A 21 -24.75 -20.12 -7.82
C GLU A 21 -24.16 -21.49 -8.16
N ALA A 22 -23.85 -21.72 -9.44
CA ALA A 22 -23.23 -22.98 -9.88
C ALA A 22 -21.85 -23.17 -9.27
N GLU A 23 -21.05 -22.10 -9.17
CA GLU A 23 -19.74 -22.15 -8.51
C GLU A 23 -19.87 -22.39 -6.99
N ALA A 24 -20.82 -21.73 -6.32
CA ALA A 24 -21.09 -21.96 -4.89
C ALA A 24 -21.58 -23.39 -4.62
N GLN A 25 -22.42 -23.94 -5.48
CA GLN A 25 -22.89 -25.33 -5.41
C GLN A 25 -21.76 -26.31 -5.64
N PHE A 26 -20.88 -26.05 -6.62
CA PHE A 26 -19.68 -26.85 -6.84
C PHE A 26 -18.78 -26.83 -5.61
N PHE A 27 -18.50 -25.65 -5.07
CA PHE A 27 -17.66 -25.51 -3.87
C PHE A 27 -18.24 -26.30 -2.70
N TYR A 28 -19.52 -26.09 -2.39
CA TYR A 28 -20.19 -26.77 -1.29
C TYR A 28 -20.25 -28.29 -1.49
N ALA A 29 -20.65 -28.77 -2.66
CA ALA A 29 -20.78 -30.20 -2.93
C ALA A 29 -19.45 -30.95 -2.72
N ASN A 30 -18.33 -30.34 -3.14
CA ASN A 30 -17.01 -30.95 -3.03
C ASN A 30 -16.34 -30.78 -1.67
N THR A 31 -16.89 -29.94 -0.78
CA THR A 31 -16.25 -29.62 0.49
C THR A 31 -17.15 -29.71 1.72
N SER A 32 -18.43 -30.03 1.55
CA SER A 32 -19.49 -29.99 2.58
C SER A 32 -19.11 -30.69 3.89
N ASN A 33 -18.33 -31.76 3.84
CA ASN A 33 -17.83 -32.50 5.00
C ASN A 33 -16.88 -31.71 5.91
N TYR A 34 -16.37 -30.56 5.46
CA TYR A 34 -15.49 -29.67 6.21
C TYR A 34 -16.17 -28.38 6.67
N TRP A 35 -17.35 -28.07 6.15
CA TRP A 35 -18.12 -26.91 6.59
C TRP A 35 -18.46 -27.09 8.08
N ARG A 36 -18.46 -25.99 8.84
CA ARG A 36 -18.62 -25.99 10.31
C ARG A 36 -17.45 -26.56 11.11
N HIS A 37 -16.38 -27.01 10.44
CA HIS A 37 -15.14 -27.46 11.08
C HIS A 37 -13.93 -26.58 10.74
N GLY A 38 -13.99 -25.85 9.63
CA GLY A 38 -13.03 -24.83 9.23
C GLY A 38 -13.73 -23.62 8.64
N ILE A 39 -13.00 -22.51 8.51
CA ILE A 39 -13.52 -21.34 7.80
C ILE A 39 -13.64 -21.65 6.31
N VAL A 40 -14.55 -20.96 5.64
CA VAL A 40 -14.67 -21.00 4.17
C VAL A 40 -14.49 -19.59 3.64
N ALA A 41 -13.92 -19.46 2.46
CA ALA A 41 -13.69 -18.17 1.82
C ALA A 41 -14.02 -18.20 0.32
N LEU A 42 -14.47 -17.06 -0.20
CA LEU A 42 -14.44 -16.77 -1.62
C LEU A 42 -13.13 -16.05 -1.91
N ASP A 43 -12.36 -16.59 -2.84
CA ASP A 43 -11.17 -15.96 -3.39
C ASP A 43 -11.59 -15.16 -4.64
N TRP A 44 -11.74 -13.84 -4.44
CA TRP A 44 -12.19 -12.88 -5.45
C TRP A 44 -10.99 -12.09 -5.95
N GLU A 45 -10.51 -12.47 -7.12
CA GLU A 45 -9.37 -11.86 -7.81
C GLU A 45 -9.66 -11.60 -9.29
N MET A 46 -8.80 -10.80 -9.94
CA MET A 46 -8.98 -10.36 -11.32
C MET A 46 -8.58 -11.42 -12.34
N ASP A 47 -7.56 -12.21 -12.03
CA ASP A 47 -6.97 -13.15 -12.97
C ASP A 47 -7.97 -14.29 -13.24
N ASP A 48 -8.14 -14.66 -14.51
CA ASP A 48 -9.07 -15.70 -14.96
C ASP A 48 -10.55 -15.52 -14.53
N ASN A 49 -10.92 -14.31 -14.09
CA ASN A 49 -12.25 -14.00 -13.60
C ASN A 49 -12.92 -12.90 -14.45
N PRO A 50 -13.68 -13.28 -15.50
CA PRO A 50 -14.39 -12.31 -16.34
C PRO A 50 -15.49 -11.53 -15.59
N ALA A 51 -15.92 -11.98 -14.40
CA ALA A 51 -16.87 -11.26 -13.57
C ALA A 51 -16.20 -10.23 -12.64
N TRP A 52 -14.87 -10.08 -12.69
CA TRP A 52 -14.15 -9.16 -11.81
C TRP A 52 -14.74 -7.74 -11.79
N GLY A 53 -14.99 -7.22 -10.58
CA GLY A 53 -15.68 -5.95 -10.36
C GLY A 53 -17.21 -6.04 -10.26
N ASP A 54 -17.80 -7.18 -10.59
CA ASP A 54 -19.23 -7.44 -10.37
C ASP A 54 -19.50 -7.84 -8.91
N TRP A 55 -19.90 -6.87 -8.10
CA TRP A 55 -20.27 -7.12 -6.71
C TRP A 55 -21.62 -7.83 -6.55
N ASP A 56 -22.49 -7.85 -7.56
CA ASP A 56 -23.71 -8.67 -7.53
C ASP A 56 -23.37 -10.16 -7.64
N TRP A 57 -22.38 -10.50 -8.47
CA TRP A 57 -21.83 -11.85 -8.54
C TRP A 57 -21.37 -12.33 -7.15
N VAL A 58 -20.59 -11.50 -6.45
CA VAL A 58 -20.10 -11.80 -5.09
C VAL A 58 -21.28 -12.01 -4.14
N ARG A 59 -22.28 -11.12 -4.12
CA ARG A 59 -23.46 -11.27 -3.26
C ARG A 59 -24.16 -12.61 -3.48
N ARG A 60 -24.37 -12.97 -4.74
CA ARG A 60 -25.09 -14.19 -5.13
C ARG A 60 -24.32 -15.46 -4.74
N PHE A 61 -23.01 -15.50 -4.98
CA PHE A 61 -22.16 -16.61 -4.55
C PHE A 61 -22.21 -16.79 -3.03
N MET A 62 -22.00 -15.70 -2.29
CA MET A 62 -21.91 -15.73 -0.83
C MET A 62 -23.26 -16.11 -0.20
N ALA A 63 -24.36 -15.58 -0.73
CA ALA A 63 -25.71 -15.93 -0.29
C ALA A 63 -26.07 -17.40 -0.58
N GLU A 64 -25.64 -17.94 -1.73
CA GLU A 64 -25.86 -19.36 -2.05
C GLU A 64 -25.05 -20.28 -1.13
N CYS A 65 -23.81 -19.93 -0.82
CA CYS A 65 -23.00 -20.61 0.21
C CYS A 65 -23.69 -20.60 1.59
N GLU A 66 -24.20 -19.45 2.02
CA GLU A 66 -24.92 -19.33 3.28
C GLU A 66 -26.18 -20.21 3.29
N ARG A 67 -26.96 -20.20 2.20
CA ARG A 67 -28.16 -21.03 2.04
C ARG A 67 -27.84 -22.52 2.10
N LEU A 68 -26.85 -22.98 1.34
CA LEU A 68 -26.47 -24.39 1.23
C LEU A 68 -25.94 -24.95 2.56
N SER A 69 -25.19 -24.14 3.31
CA SER A 69 -24.57 -24.54 4.57
C SER A 69 -25.48 -24.40 5.79
N GLY A 70 -26.63 -23.74 5.63
CA GLY A 70 -27.54 -23.41 6.74
C GLY A 70 -26.98 -22.31 7.65
N GLY A 71 -26.33 -21.29 7.09
CA GLY A 71 -25.95 -20.07 7.80
C GLY A 71 -24.45 -19.84 7.99
N VAL A 72 -23.56 -20.58 7.32
CA VAL A 72 -22.12 -20.27 7.33
C VAL A 72 -21.84 -19.24 6.25
N LYS A 73 -21.35 -18.06 6.66
CA LYS A 73 -20.96 -16.98 5.75
C LYS A 73 -19.47 -17.08 5.42
N PRO A 74 -19.08 -17.19 4.12
CA PRO A 74 -17.67 -17.20 3.77
C PRO A 74 -16.97 -15.88 4.10
N LEU A 75 -15.65 -15.91 4.27
CA LEU A 75 -14.82 -14.71 4.18
C LEU A 75 -14.69 -14.28 2.72
N LEU A 76 -14.63 -12.97 2.47
CA LEU A 76 -14.27 -12.44 1.16
C LEU A 76 -12.77 -12.17 1.12
N TYR A 77 -12.02 -13.00 0.40
CA TYR A 77 -10.63 -12.73 0.07
C TYR A 77 -10.52 -11.85 -1.16
N THR A 78 -9.70 -10.79 -1.10
CA THR A 78 -9.39 -9.95 -2.26
C THR A 78 -8.15 -9.08 -2.04
N GLY A 79 -7.55 -8.61 -3.14
CA GLY A 79 -6.38 -7.73 -3.13
C GLY A 79 -6.65 -6.26 -2.73
N PRO A 80 -5.79 -5.30 -3.13
CA PRO A 80 -5.86 -3.90 -2.71
C PRO A 80 -7.04 -3.10 -3.29
N VAL A 81 -8.07 -3.78 -3.81
CA VAL A 81 -9.39 -3.21 -4.12
C VAL A 81 -10.30 -3.15 -2.90
N ALA A 82 -9.80 -3.46 -1.69
CA ALA A 82 -10.57 -3.42 -0.45
C ALA A 82 -11.41 -2.14 -0.33
N GLY A 83 -10.86 -0.96 -0.67
CA GLY A 83 -11.59 0.31 -0.64
C GLY A 83 -12.80 0.41 -1.56
N ALA A 84 -12.90 -0.44 -2.58
CA ALA A 84 -14.01 -0.52 -3.52
C ALA A 84 -15.11 -1.53 -3.10
N ILE A 85 -14.88 -2.32 -2.04
CA ILE A 85 -15.88 -3.28 -1.55
C ILE A 85 -17.11 -2.50 -1.04
N PRO A 86 -18.31 -2.79 -1.56
CA PRO A 86 -19.56 -2.18 -1.11
C PRO A 86 -19.80 -2.30 0.41
N GLY A 87 -20.41 -1.27 0.98
CA GLY A 87 -20.61 -1.17 2.43
C GLY A 87 -21.48 -2.30 3.02
N ASP A 88 -22.45 -2.80 2.25
CA ASP A 88 -23.30 -3.94 2.63
C ASP A 88 -22.48 -5.22 2.75
N ILE A 89 -21.62 -5.52 1.78
CA ILE A 89 -20.72 -6.68 1.83
C ILE A 89 -19.77 -6.58 3.03
N ARG A 90 -19.23 -5.39 3.30
CA ARG A 90 -18.35 -5.14 4.46
C ARG A 90 -19.05 -5.32 5.81
N ALA A 91 -20.34 -5.01 5.88
CA ALA A 91 -21.13 -5.14 7.08
C ALA A 91 -21.51 -6.60 7.36
N ASP A 92 -21.74 -7.38 6.31
CA ASP A 92 -22.30 -8.73 6.41
C ASP A 92 -21.27 -9.87 6.38
N TYR A 93 -20.07 -9.63 5.82
CA TYR A 93 -19.04 -10.65 5.62
C TYR A 93 -17.70 -10.24 6.23
N GLY A 94 -16.98 -11.22 6.78
CA GLY A 94 -15.59 -11.01 7.19
C GLY A 94 -14.68 -10.86 5.98
N LEU A 95 -13.73 -9.92 6.05
CA LEU A 95 -12.78 -9.69 4.96
C LEU A 95 -11.46 -10.41 5.20
N TRP A 96 -10.87 -10.92 4.14
CA TRP A 96 -9.50 -11.42 4.09
C TRP A 96 -8.71 -10.62 3.04
N ILE A 97 -7.95 -9.61 3.46
CA ILE A 97 -7.32 -8.70 2.50
C ILE A 97 -5.89 -9.12 2.19
N ALA A 98 -5.54 -9.21 0.92
CA ALA A 98 -4.17 -9.35 0.44
C ALA A 98 -3.54 -7.99 0.21
N GLN A 99 -2.54 -7.65 1.02
CA GLN A 99 -1.77 -6.43 0.85
C GLN A 99 -0.40 -6.56 1.51
N TYR A 100 0.64 -6.36 0.71
CA TYR A 100 2.02 -6.63 1.09
C TYR A 100 2.79 -5.32 1.21
N ALA A 101 3.68 -5.22 2.20
CA ALA A 101 4.59 -4.07 2.31
C ALA A 101 5.52 -3.97 1.10
N ASN A 102 5.90 -5.12 0.56
CA ASN A 102 6.73 -5.33 -0.62
C ASN A 102 6.72 -6.83 -0.98
N MET A 103 7.44 -7.20 -2.04
CA MET A 103 7.58 -8.60 -2.49
C MET A 103 8.82 -9.31 -1.93
N SER A 104 9.56 -8.71 -1.00
CA SER A 104 10.75 -9.34 -0.42
C SER A 104 10.37 -10.53 0.46
N PRO A 105 11.13 -11.64 0.42
CA PRO A 105 10.84 -12.80 1.25
C PRO A 105 10.77 -12.45 2.75
N THR A 106 9.82 -13.04 3.47
CA THR A 106 9.62 -12.81 4.91
C THR A 106 9.17 -14.07 5.64
N GLY A 107 9.42 -14.13 6.96
CA GLY A 107 8.84 -15.12 7.86
C GLY A 107 7.58 -14.58 8.57
N TYR A 108 7.20 -15.23 9.67
CA TYR A 108 6.07 -14.81 10.49
C TYR A 108 6.22 -13.39 11.03
N GLN A 109 5.14 -12.60 10.92
CA GLN A 109 5.04 -11.25 11.45
C GLN A 109 3.91 -11.16 12.47
N ALA A 110 4.20 -10.63 13.66
CA ALA A 110 3.20 -10.36 14.69
C ALA A 110 2.35 -9.13 14.32
N ASP A 111 2.96 -8.11 13.71
CA ASP A 111 2.31 -6.86 13.33
C ASP A 111 2.57 -6.51 11.86
N PRO A 112 1.87 -7.17 10.92
CA PRO A 112 2.04 -6.91 9.50
C PRO A 112 1.66 -5.47 9.11
N TRP A 113 2.31 -4.96 8.07
CA TRP A 113 2.03 -3.62 7.56
C TRP A 113 0.55 -3.43 7.22
N MET A 114 -0.02 -2.32 7.67
CA MET A 114 -1.44 -1.94 7.50
C MET A 114 -2.48 -2.89 8.10
N ILE A 115 -2.10 -3.82 8.98
CA ILE A 115 -3.06 -4.73 9.63
C ILE A 115 -4.24 -3.97 10.27
N GLY A 116 -5.45 -4.37 9.91
CA GLY A 116 -6.71 -3.78 10.39
C GLY A 116 -7.14 -2.49 9.69
N ALA A 117 -6.37 -1.95 8.73
CA ALA A 117 -6.70 -0.69 8.05
C ALA A 117 -8.04 -0.72 7.31
N TYR A 118 -8.55 -1.89 6.95
CA TYR A 118 -9.83 -2.04 6.24
C TYR A 118 -10.93 -2.66 7.12
N GLY A 119 -10.66 -2.86 8.41
CA GLY A 119 -11.52 -3.61 9.32
C GLY A 119 -11.51 -5.11 9.05
N GLU A 120 -10.52 -5.64 8.33
CA GLU A 120 -10.49 -7.03 7.89
C GLU A 120 -10.36 -8.03 9.04
N ALA A 121 -10.89 -9.25 8.87
CA ALA A 121 -10.72 -10.33 9.84
C ALA A 121 -9.35 -11.00 9.69
N MET A 122 -8.84 -11.09 8.46
CA MET A 122 -7.58 -11.72 8.12
C MET A 122 -6.79 -10.89 7.12
N ARG A 123 -5.47 -10.89 7.25
CA ARG A 123 -4.54 -10.23 6.33
C ARG A 123 -3.60 -11.26 5.74
N GLN A 124 -3.55 -11.37 4.42
CA GLN A 124 -2.40 -11.95 3.75
C GLN A 124 -1.35 -10.85 3.57
N TYR A 125 -0.22 -10.98 4.24
CA TYR A 125 0.82 -9.93 4.27
C TYR A 125 2.04 -10.25 3.43
N SER A 126 2.09 -11.45 2.85
CA SER A 126 3.19 -11.86 1.97
C SER A 126 2.75 -13.00 1.07
N GLY A 127 3.03 -12.88 -0.23
CA GLY A 127 3.03 -13.99 -1.20
C GLY A 127 4.40 -14.65 -1.42
N THR A 128 5.43 -14.20 -0.69
CA THR A 128 6.82 -14.69 -0.81
C THR A 128 7.34 -15.21 0.53
N GLY A 129 6.46 -15.79 1.34
CA GLY A 129 6.80 -16.26 2.68
C GLY A 129 7.77 -17.43 2.69
N VAL A 130 8.56 -17.51 3.75
CA VAL A 130 9.53 -18.59 4.01
C VAL A 130 9.34 -19.08 5.44
N VAL A 131 8.90 -20.33 5.60
CA VAL A 131 8.77 -20.99 6.91
C VAL A 131 9.38 -22.38 6.83
N ASN A 132 10.42 -22.62 7.62
CA ASN A 132 11.22 -23.85 7.55
C ASN A 132 11.72 -24.09 6.11
N THR A 133 11.39 -25.24 5.51
CA THR A 133 11.73 -25.60 4.14
C THR A 133 10.65 -25.21 3.12
N TRP A 134 9.57 -24.56 3.55
CA TRP A 134 8.45 -24.19 2.68
C TRP A 134 8.65 -22.77 2.14
N SER A 135 8.75 -22.65 0.82
CA SER A 135 8.94 -21.40 0.09
C SER A 135 8.66 -21.60 -1.42
N PRO A 136 8.07 -20.61 -2.11
CA PRO A 136 7.33 -19.49 -1.53
C PRO A 136 5.99 -19.97 -0.96
N ILE A 137 5.55 -19.39 0.16
CA ILE A 137 4.22 -19.64 0.73
C ILE A 137 3.53 -18.34 1.12
N ASP A 138 2.21 -18.35 1.05
CA ASP A 138 1.43 -17.22 1.53
C ASP A 138 1.39 -17.19 3.06
N LEU A 139 1.65 -16.01 3.63
CA LEU A 139 1.59 -15.80 5.07
C LEU A 139 0.44 -14.89 5.44
N ASN A 140 -0.31 -15.34 6.43
CA ASN A 140 -1.55 -14.73 6.88
C ASN A 140 -1.53 -14.46 8.38
N LEU A 141 -2.20 -13.39 8.80
CA LEU A 141 -2.52 -13.12 10.19
C LEU A 141 -4.03 -12.98 10.33
N PHE A 142 -4.65 -13.89 11.08
CA PHE A 142 -6.01 -13.71 11.58
C PHE A 142 -5.98 -12.82 12.81
N ARG A 143 -6.81 -11.76 12.82
CA ARG A 143 -6.83 -10.76 13.89
C ARG A 143 -7.61 -11.19 15.13
N GLY A 144 -8.39 -12.26 15.01
CA GLY A 144 -9.18 -12.79 16.11
C GLY A 144 -8.46 -13.90 16.86
N GLU A 145 -9.05 -14.26 17.99
CA GLU A 145 -8.66 -15.42 18.76
C GLU A 145 -9.23 -16.72 18.18
N ALA A 146 -8.71 -17.83 18.69
CA ALA A 146 -9.19 -19.18 18.47
C ALA A 146 -10.73 -19.31 18.43
N TRP A 147 -11.45 -18.78 19.41
CA TRP A 147 -12.91 -18.89 19.47
C TRP A 147 -13.63 -18.04 18.41
N GLN A 148 -13.04 -16.93 17.97
CA GLN A 148 -13.59 -16.11 16.89
C GLN A 148 -13.46 -16.80 15.54
N TRP A 149 -12.35 -17.53 15.34
CA TRP A 149 -12.22 -18.43 14.19
C TRP A 149 -13.31 -19.49 14.19
N ASP A 150 -13.58 -20.08 15.36
CA ASP A 150 -14.60 -21.12 15.49
C ASP A 150 -16.01 -20.56 15.22
N LEU A 151 -16.27 -19.29 15.53
CA LEU A 151 -17.51 -18.60 15.15
C LEU A 151 -17.62 -18.36 13.64
N TYR A 152 -16.53 -17.97 12.96
CA TYR A 152 -16.52 -17.87 11.50
C TYR A 152 -16.75 -19.24 10.84
N ALA A 153 -16.20 -20.31 11.41
CA ALA A 153 -16.40 -21.66 10.91
C ALA A 153 -17.84 -22.16 11.18
N ASN A 154 -18.37 -21.96 12.39
CA ASN A 154 -19.64 -22.52 12.84
C ASN A 154 -20.45 -21.54 13.73
N PRO A 155 -21.17 -20.58 13.13
CA PRO A 155 -21.82 -19.50 13.86
C PRO A 155 -22.96 -19.96 14.78
N THR A 156 -23.54 -21.14 14.54
CA THR A 156 -24.64 -21.68 15.36
C THR A 156 -24.20 -22.72 16.38
N GLY A 157 -22.97 -23.23 16.28
CA GLY A 157 -22.48 -24.36 17.10
C GLY A 157 -21.49 -23.99 18.21
N ALA A 158 -21.03 -22.75 18.28
CA ALA A 158 -20.12 -22.33 19.34
C ALA A 158 -20.90 -21.90 20.60
N ALA A 159 -20.72 -22.63 21.71
CA ALA A 159 -21.14 -22.14 23.02
C ALA A 159 -20.34 -20.87 23.35
N LYS A 160 -21.02 -19.73 23.45
CA LYS A 160 -20.42 -18.49 23.96
C LYS A 160 -19.85 -18.78 25.36
N PRO A 161 -18.57 -18.49 25.66
CA PRO A 161 -18.04 -18.65 27.00
C PRO A 161 -18.93 -17.92 28.02
N ALA A 162 -19.31 -18.60 29.10
CA ALA A 162 -20.20 -18.07 30.15
C ALA A 162 -19.60 -16.85 30.90
N THR A 163 -18.35 -16.51 30.62
CA THR A 163 -17.69 -15.27 30.99
C THR A 163 -16.64 -15.02 29.91
N PRO A 164 -16.64 -13.88 29.19
CA PRO A 164 -15.45 -13.49 28.46
C PRO A 164 -14.31 -13.48 29.48
N PRO A 165 -13.17 -14.16 29.23
CA PRO A 165 -11.96 -13.89 29.98
C PRO A 165 -11.80 -12.38 30.05
N GLN A 166 -11.52 -11.87 31.26
CA GLN A 166 -11.38 -10.46 31.55
C GLN A 166 -10.56 -9.82 30.42
N THR A 167 -11.13 -8.83 29.75
CA THR A 167 -10.46 -8.09 28.68
C THR A 167 -9.05 -7.75 29.14
N GLU A 168 -8.03 -8.40 28.56
CA GLU A 168 -6.87 -7.61 28.21
C GLU A 168 -7.41 -6.57 27.25
N LYS A 169 -7.50 -5.34 27.74
CA LYS A 169 -7.67 -4.16 26.90
C LYS A 169 -6.79 -4.43 25.67
N PRO A 170 -7.34 -4.47 24.43
CA PRO A 170 -6.52 -4.58 23.23
C PRO A 170 -5.36 -3.63 23.44
N PRO A 171 -4.09 -4.07 23.27
CA PRO A 171 -2.96 -3.19 23.52
C PRO A 171 -3.31 -1.89 22.84
N THR A 172 -3.36 -0.80 23.63
CA THR A 172 -3.70 0.50 23.10
C THR A 172 -2.76 0.67 21.94
N GLN A 173 -3.31 0.67 20.72
CA GLN A 173 -2.55 0.47 19.49
C GLN A 173 -1.54 1.62 19.40
N THR A 174 -0.35 1.42 19.95
CA THR A 174 0.77 2.34 19.81
C THR A 174 1.26 2.09 18.41
N ILE A 175 0.71 2.85 17.47
CA ILE A 175 1.27 3.01 16.14
C ILE A 175 2.78 3.28 16.34
N ASP A 176 3.62 2.34 15.90
CA ASP A 176 5.07 2.51 16.00
C ASP A 176 5.53 3.52 14.95
N LEU A 177 5.50 4.79 15.36
CA LEU A 177 5.92 5.92 14.55
C LEU A 177 7.42 5.83 14.19
N GLN A 178 8.23 5.10 14.96
CA GLN A 178 9.65 4.88 14.67
C GLN A 178 9.83 3.88 13.52
N ALA A 179 9.03 2.82 13.46
CA ALA A 179 9.02 1.88 12.34
C ALA A 179 8.50 2.53 11.06
N LEU A 180 7.40 3.30 11.15
CA LEU A 180 6.88 4.07 10.02
C LEU A 180 7.89 5.10 9.51
N ALA A 181 8.66 5.76 10.40
CA ALA A 181 9.72 6.66 10.00
C ALA A 181 10.87 5.94 9.29
N THR A 182 11.25 4.74 9.73
CA THR A 182 12.25 3.89 9.04
C THR A 182 11.80 3.54 7.62
N ALA A 183 10.56 3.08 7.44
CA ALA A 183 9.99 2.78 6.13
C ALA A 183 9.87 4.03 5.24
N THR A 184 9.54 5.19 5.84
CA THR A 184 9.51 6.49 5.16
C THR A 184 10.90 6.93 4.67
N ILE A 185 11.95 6.65 5.44
CA ILE A 185 13.36 6.92 5.07
C ILE A 185 13.83 5.99 3.95
N ARG A 186 13.36 4.74 3.94
CA ARG A 186 13.63 3.77 2.88
C ARG A 186 12.94 4.10 1.56
N GLY A 187 11.86 4.90 1.61
CA GLY A 187 11.12 5.38 0.43
C GLY A 187 9.79 4.65 0.17
N ASP A 188 9.37 3.77 1.08
CA ASP A 188 8.24 2.84 0.89
C ASP A 188 6.89 3.54 0.70
N TYR A 189 6.77 4.81 1.10
CA TYR A 189 5.53 5.60 1.01
C TYR A 189 5.54 6.66 -0.09
N GLY A 190 6.48 6.59 -1.05
CA GLY A 190 6.57 7.56 -2.13
C GLY A 190 6.81 8.99 -1.63
N ASN A 191 6.32 9.99 -2.36
CA ASN A 191 6.53 11.41 -2.06
C ASN A 191 5.21 12.23 -2.11
N GLY A 192 5.23 13.45 -1.60
CA GLY A 192 4.10 14.38 -1.70
C GLY A 192 2.79 13.84 -1.14
N GLN A 193 1.72 13.90 -1.94
CA GLN A 193 0.37 13.48 -1.57
C GLN A 193 0.28 11.98 -1.34
N GLN A 194 1.01 11.17 -2.11
CA GLN A 194 1.03 9.71 -1.94
C GLN A 194 1.50 9.31 -0.53
N ARG A 195 2.52 9.99 0.00
CA ARG A 195 2.99 9.78 1.37
C ARG A 195 1.96 10.22 2.40
N ARG A 196 1.25 11.32 2.13
CA ARG A 196 0.16 11.82 2.99
C ARG A 196 -0.99 10.82 3.04
N ASP A 197 -1.36 10.26 1.91
CA ASP A 197 -2.43 9.27 1.80
C ASP A 197 -2.02 7.95 2.49
N ALA A 198 -0.76 7.51 2.28
CA ALA A 198 -0.23 6.27 2.87
C ALA A 198 -0.05 6.34 4.40
N LEU A 199 0.37 7.49 4.93
CA LEU A 199 0.59 7.68 6.37
C LEU A 199 -0.67 8.20 7.11
N GLY A 200 -1.64 8.75 6.38
CA GLY A 200 -2.90 9.26 6.90
C GLY A 200 -2.70 10.20 8.09
N ALA A 201 -3.46 9.97 9.17
CA ALA A 201 -3.40 10.76 10.40
C ALA A 201 -2.02 10.73 11.11
N ASN A 202 -1.13 9.82 10.74
CA ASN A 202 0.22 9.72 11.32
C ASN A 202 1.27 10.52 10.53
N TYR A 203 0.91 11.07 9.37
CA TYR A 203 1.85 11.75 8.48
C TYR A 203 2.72 12.77 9.22
N ASP A 204 2.11 13.70 9.96
CA ASP A 204 2.86 14.78 10.62
C ASP A 204 3.80 14.24 11.72
N LYS A 205 3.37 13.21 12.46
CA LYS A 205 4.15 12.59 13.54
C LYS A 205 5.33 11.77 13.00
N VAL A 206 5.11 11.00 11.94
CA VAL A 206 6.15 10.23 11.25
C VAL A 206 7.16 11.18 10.60
N MET A 207 6.68 12.24 9.96
CA MET A 207 7.54 13.24 9.34
C MET A 207 8.39 14.01 10.35
N ALA A 208 7.90 14.25 11.56
CA ALA A 208 8.70 14.82 12.64
C ALA A 208 9.90 13.91 13.01
N ILE A 209 9.68 12.60 13.11
CA ILE A 209 10.74 11.61 13.43
C ILE A 209 11.73 11.49 12.27
N VAL A 210 11.25 11.46 11.02
CA VAL A 210 12.11 11.45 9.83
C VAL A 210 13.00 12.68 9.80
N ASN A 211 12.43 13.87 10.04
CA ASN A 211 13.17 15.12 10.08
C ASN A 211 14.19 15.14 11.22
N GLN A 212 13.84 14.61 12.40
CA GLN A 212 14.78 14.48 13.52
C GLN A 212 15.96 13.54 13.19
N ARG A 213 15.69 12.38 12.58
CA ARG A 213 16.73 11.39 12.23
C ARG A 213 17.67 11.90 11.14
N LEU A 214 17.13 12.60 10.15
CA LEU A 214 17.91 13.13 9.02
C LEU A 214 18.54 14.49 9.29
N ALA A 215 18.14 15.18 10.38
CA ALA A 215 18.86 16.34 10.91
C ALA A 215 20.12 15.94 11.70
N GLY A 216 20.28 14.67 12.05
CA GLY A 216 21.34 14.13 12.92
C GLY A 216 22.75 14.03 12.32
N THR A 217 23.10 14.82 11.31
CA THR A 217 24.49 14.96 10.81
C THR A 217 24.91 16.43 10.60
N ALA A 218 24.29 17.36 11.33
CA ALA A 218 24.75 18.74 11.37
C ALA A 218 24.85 19.23 12.81
N THR A 219 25.90 18.79 13.52
CA THR A 219 26.47 19.60 14.59
C THR A 219 27.01 20.88 13.95
N VAL A 220 26.34 21.99 14.21
CA VAL A 220 26.83 23.33 13.91
C VAL A 220 28.03 23.58 14.82
N ALA A 221 29.24 23.43 14.30
CA ALA A 221 30.43 24.07 14.84
C ALA A 221 30.69 25.34 14.01
N PRO A 222 30.87 26.52 14.63
CA PRO A 222 31.21 27.71 13.88
C PRO A 222 32.72 27.67 13.61
N GLN A 223 33.11 27.44 12.36
CA GLN A 223 34.45 27.81 11.91
C GLN A 223 34.40 28.23 10.45
N GLN A 224 34.69 29.52 10.23
CA GLN A 224 34.93 30.10 8.92
C GLN A 224 36.12 29.43 8.23
N ALA A 225 35.95 29.03 6.97
CA ALA A 225 36.87 29.38 5.88
C ALA A 225 36.32 28.94 4.49
N ALA A 226 36.47 29.87 3.53
CA ALA A 226 36.46 29.73 2.07
C ALA A 226 35.14 29.35 1.34
N GLN A 227 34.72 30.30 0.50
CA GLN A 227 33.59 30.29 -0.42
C GLN A 227 33.48 29.02 -1.29
N ALA A 228 32.39 28.28 -1.11
CA ALA A 228 31.73 27.59 -2.21
C ALA A 228 30.35 28.22 -2.36
N ASN A 229 30.07 28.81 -3.52
CA ASN A 229 28.76 29.41 -3.88
C ASN A 229 27.67 28.31 -3.84
N THR A 230 27.21 28.00 -2.64
CA THR A 230 26.23 26.96 -2.36
C THR A 230 24.94 27.61 -1.93
N THR A 231 23.85 27.27 -2.61
CA THR A 231 22.52 27.79 -2.30
C THR A 231 21.74 26.72 -1.55
N ARG A 232 21.29 27.04 -0.34
CA ARG A 232 20.47 26.16 0.48
C ARG A 232 19.00 26.56 0.38
N VAL A 233 18.13 25.59 0.13
CA VAL A 233 16.68 25.82 0.00
C VAL A 233 15.92 24.88 0.90
N ALA A 234 14.98 25.43 1.67
CA ALA A 234 14.04 24.65 2.45
C ALA A 234 12.95 24.07 1.53
N VAL A 235 12.71 22.77 1.67
CA VAL A 235 11.66 22.02 0.97
C VAL A 235 10.31 22.37 1.59
N ARG A 236 9.36 22.79 0.76
CA ARG A 236 7.97 23.10 1.14
C ARG A 236 7.08 21.89 0.94
N SER A 237 5.90 21.89 1.57
CA SER A 237 4.90 20.85 1.31
C SER A 237 4.52 20.85 -0.18
N GLY A 238 4.63 19.69 -0.83
CA GLY A 238 4.35 19.53 -2.26
C GLY A 238 5.53 19.84 -3.19
N ASP A 239 6.69 20.25 -2.66
CA ASP A 239 7.90 20.41 -3.48
C ASP A 239 8.39 19.05 -4.00
N THR A 240 8.83 19.06 -5.26
CA THR A 240 9.74 18.07 -5.84
C THR A 240 11.10 18.74 -6.08
N MET A 241 12.19 17.99 -6.26
CA MET A 241 13.49 18.62 -6.59
C MET A 241 13.44 19.40 -7.90
N SER A 242 12.69 18.93 -8.89
CA SER A 242 12.44 19.67 -10.14
C SER A 242 11.59 20.93 -9.93
N GLY A 243 10.57 20.87 -9.05
CA GLY A 243 9.79 22.04 -8.64
C GLY A 243 10.64 23.10 -7.91
N ILE A 244 11.56 22.67 -7.06
CA ILE A 244 12.53 23.55 -6.38
C ILE A 244 13.49 24.17 -7.40
N ALA A 245 14.09 23.37 -8.28
CA ALA A 245 14.98 23.88 -9.34
C ALA A 245 14.26 24.87 -10.25
N SER A 246 13.02 24.58 -10.64
CA SER A 246 12.17 25.46 -11.44
C SER A 246 11.86 26.78 -10.72
N ARG A 247 11.35 26.74 -9.48
CA ARG A 247 10.99 27.96 -8.73
C ARG A 247 12.18 28.79 -8.27
N THR A 248 13.38 28.24 -8.30
CA THR A 248 14.63 28.95 -7.95
C THR A 248 15.46 29.34 -9.17
N GLY A 249 15.14 28.79 -10.35
CA GLY A 249 15.94 28.93 -11.56
C GLY A 249 17.26 28.16 -11.56
N LEU A 250 17.52 27.30 -10.55
CA LEU A 250 18.80 26.65 -10.34
C LEU A 250 18.85 25.24 -10.94
N TRP A 251 19.45 25.17 -12.12
CA TRP A 251 19.69 23.95 -12.91
C TRP A 251 21.19 23.75 -13.14
N PRO A 252 21.67 22.54 -13.46
CA PRO A 252 20.94 21.28 -13.61
C PRO A 252 20.67 20.59 -12.27
N LEU A 253 19.71 19.63 -12.25
CA LEU A 253 19.39 18.83 -11.06
C LEU A 253 20.59 18.08 -10.49
N SER A 254 21.54 17.68 -11.33
CA SER A 254 22.76 16.98 -10.93
C SER A 254 23.69 17.77 -10.00
N LYS A 255 23.48 19.09 -9.86
CA LYS A 255 24.22 19.95 -8.93
C LYS A 255 23.55 20.04 -7.55
N TRP A 256 22.35 19.51 -7.40
CA TRP A 256 21.67 19.43 -6.11
C TRP A 256 22.12 18.22 -5.31
N SER A 257 22.20 18.41 -4.00
CA SER A 257 22.46 17.38 -3.00
C SER A 257 21.36 17.44 -1.95
N VAL A 258 20.92 16.27 -1.52
CA VAL A 258 19.87 16.11 -0.52
C VAL A 258 20.40 15.22 0.61
N PRO A 259 20.03 15.48 1.88
CA PRO A 259 20.46 14.66 3.01
C PRO A 259 20.27 13.13 2.87
N SER A 260 19.23 12.68 2.16
CA SER A 260 18.98 11.26 1.88
C SER A 260 19.92 10.66 0.83
N GLY A 261 20.71 11.48 0.12
CA GLY A 261 21.47 11.08 -1.06
C GLY A 261 20.63 10.80 -2.31
N ASN A 262 19.31 10.66 -2.17
CA ASN A 262 18.40 10.36 -3.26
C ASN A 262 17.56 11.60 -3.61
N LEU A 263 17.87 12.23 -4.74
CA LEU A 263 17.17 13.43 -5.25
C LEU A 263 15.65 13.23 -5.45
N ASN A 264 15.17 11.98 -5.53
CA ASN A 264 13.75 11.65 -5.65
C ASN A 264 13.04 11.56 -4.29
N LEU A 265 13.79 11.66 -3.18
CA LEU A 265 13.32 11.47 -1.82
C LEU A 265 13.65 12.68 -0.93
N ILE A 266 12.76 13.67 -0.99
CA ILE A 266 12.83 14.88 -0.16
C ILE A 266 11.64 15.00 0.81
N TYR A 267 11.84 15.74 1.89
CA TYR A 267 10.93 15.87 3.02
C TYR A 267 10.61 17.34 3.29
N PRO A 268 9.34 17.74 3.49
CA PRO A 268 9.02 19.11 3.92
C PRO A 268 9.78 19.50 5.19
N GLY A 269 10.40 20.68 5.17
CA GLY A 269 11.28 21.18 6.23
C GLY A 269 12.75 20.78 6.07
N GLN A 270 13.07 19.82 5.18
CA GLN A 270 14.45 19.48 4.83
C GLN A 270 15.13 20.65 4.11
N VAL A 271 16.43 20.81 4.33
CA VAL A 271 17.26 21.74 3.57
C VAL A 271 18.02 20.96 2.49
N VAL A 272 17.87 21.37 1.24
CA VAL A 272 18.57 20.81 0.08
C VAL A 272 19.62 21.82 -0.41
N THR A 273 20.76 21.34 -0.88
CA THR A 273 21.92 22.20 -1.19
C THR A 273 22.29 22.10 -2.66
N TYR A 274 22.35 23.24 -3.34
CA TYR A 274 22.81 23.37 -4.72
C TYR A 274 24.29 23.77 -4.76
N ASN A 275 25.11 22.95 -5.42
CA ASN A 275 26.57 23.07 -5.50
C ASN A 275 27.05 23.60 -6.87
N GLY A 276 26.19 24.35 -7.58
CA GLY A 276 26.46 24.82 -8.96
C GLY A 276 26.84 26.29 -9.10
N GLY A 277 26.94 27.05 -8.01
CA GLY A 277 27.47 28.42 -8.07
C GLY A 277 26.50 29.55 -8.40
N GLY A 278 25.19 29.29 -8.43
CA GLY A 278 24.15 30.26 -8.83
C GLY A 278 23.38 30.89 -7.67
N SER A 279 23.00 32.16 -7.81
CA SER A 279 22.14 32.91 -6.89
C SER A 279 20.65 32.79 -7.23
N VAL A 280 19.78 32.66 -6.22
CA VAL A 280 18.33 32.54 -6.39
C VAL A 280 17.77 33.81 -7.03
N ALA A 281 17.01 33.68 -8.12
CA ALA A 281 16.31 34.81 -8.71
C ALA A 281 15.18 35.28 -7.76
N THR A 282 15.38 36.41 -7.09
CA THR A 282 14.35 37.07 -6.29
C THR A 282 13.64 38.12 -7.15
N GLY A 283 12.62 37.71 -7.89
CA GLY A 283 11.84 38.66 -8.69
C GLY A 283 10.85 37.98 -9.62
N SER A 284 9.59 38.37 -9.50
CA SER A 284 8.44 37.98 -10.31
C SER A 284 8.71 38.06 -11.81
N ASN A 285 8.66 36.91 -12.48
CA ASN A 285 8.39 36.80 -13.92
C ASN A 285 7.41 35.65 -14.11
N ALA A 286 6.32 35.92 -14.83
CA ALA A 286 5.25 34.96 -15.10
C ALA A 286 5.83 33.64 -15.66
N PRO A 287 5.29 32.46 -15.27
CA PRO A 287 5.78 31.18 -15.77
C PRO A 287 5.74 31.14 -17.30
N PRO A 288 6.75 30.57 -17.97
CA PRO A 288 6.64 30.23 -19.39
C PRO A 288 5.37 29.39 -19.60
N ALA A 289 4.60 29.68 -20.65
CA ALA A 289 3.34 29.01 -20.94
C ALA A 289 3.54 27.49 -20.94
N THR A 290 2.96 26.83 -19.93
CA THR A 290 3.17 25.42 -19.66
C THR A 290 2.44 24.60 -20.71
N ARG A 291 3.17 23.93 -21.61
CA ARG A 291 2.55 23.01 -22.56
C ARG A 291 2.40 21.65 -21.90
N THR A 292 1.29 20.98 -22.19
CA THR A 292 0.96 19.69 -21.57
C THR A 292 0.77 18.61 -22.63
N VAL A 293 1.10 17.37 -22.28
CA VAL A 293 0.85 16.19 -23.11
C VAL A 293 0.26 15.08 -22.23
N THR A 294 -0.85 14.49 -22.66
CA THR A 294 -1.47 13.36 -21.97
C THR A 294 -0.89 12.04 -22.48
N VAL A 295 -0.39 11.22 -21.56
CA VAL A 295 0.18 9.89 -21.81
C VAL A 295 -0.92 8.95 -22.33
N ARG A 296 -0.62 8.22 -23.41
CA ARG A 296 -1.50 7.22 -24.02
C ARG A 296 -0.99 5.81 -23.72
N ALA A 297 -1.85 4.81 -23.87
CA ALA A 297 -1.44 3.40 -23.81
C ALA A 297 -0.32 3.13 -24.82
N GLY A 298 0.82 2.62 -24.34
CA GLY A 298 2.02 2.35 -25.15
C GLY A 298 3.02 3.52 -25.26
N ASP A 299 2.75 4.68 -24.66
CA ASP A 299 3.73 5.78 -24.64
C ASP A 299 4.92 5.47 -23.71
N THR A 300 6.08 6.03 -24.06
CA THR A 300 7.26 6.15 -23.19
C THR A 300 7.69 7.62 -23.10
N LEU A 301 8.41 8.04 -22.05
CA LEU A 301 8.88 9.43 -21.96
C LEU A 301 9.79 9.80 -23.12
N SER A 302 10.68 8.88 -23.53
CA SER A 302 11.54 9.07 -24.71
C SER A 302 10.73 9.19 -26.00
N GLY A 303 9.68 8.37 -26.18
CA GLY A 303 8.79 8.44 -27.34
C GLY A 303 7.97 9.72 -27.39
N ILE A 304 7.44 10.18 -26.24
CA ILE A 304 6.74 11.47 -26.14
C ILE A 304 7.70 12.62 -26.44
N ALA A 305 8.91 12.60 -25.89
CA ALA A 305 9.90 13.65 -26.10
C ALA A 305 10.34 13.77 -27.56
N ALA A 306 10.58 12.63 -28.22
CA ALA A 306 10.91 12.59 -29.64
C ALA A 306 9.79 13.18 -30.51
N ARG A 307 8.52 12.85 -30.22
CA ARG A 307 7.35 13.41 -30.90
C ARG A 307 7.21 14.92 -30.70
N LEU A 308 7.68 15.44 -29.57
CA LEU A 308 7.62 16.86 -29.22
C LEU A 308 8.89 17.64 -29.63
N GLY A 309 9.92 16.95 -30.14
CA GLY A 309 11.19 17.56 -30.52
C GLY A 309 12.01 18.09 -29.33
N ILE A 310 11.82 17.51 -28.14
CA ILE A 310 12.48 17.91 -26.89
C ILE A 310 13.29 16.74 -26.30
N GLY A 311 14.15 17.03 -25.33
CA GLY A 311 14.78 16.00 -24.51
C GLY A 311 13.78 15.42 -23.51
N TYR A 312 13.82 14.11 -23.25
CA TYR A 312 12.91 13.47 -22.28
C TYR A 312 13.07 14.02 -20.85
N THR A 313 14.22 14.61 -20.54
CA THR A 313 14.50 15.32 -19.30
C THR A 313 13.70 16.61 -19.13
N GLN A 314 13.07 17.11 -20.19
CA GLN A 314 12.20 18.28 -20.18
C GLN A 314 10.74 17.93 -19.85
N LEU A 315 10.37 16.63 -19.92
CA LEU A 315 9.05 16.16 -19.51
C LEU A 315 9.00 15.97 -17.99
N THR A 316 7.97 16.53 -17.36
CA THR A 316 7.73 16.45 -15.92
C THR A 316 6.26 16.08 -15.64
N GLY A 317 5.89 15.71 -14.41
CA GLY A 317 4.50 15.42 -14.04
C GLY A 317 4.05 13.95 -14.14
N TYR A 318 4.95 13.02 -14.51
CA TYR A 318 4.69 11.57 -14.41
C TYR A 318 4.66 11.13 -12.94
N ARG A 319 3.65 10.34 -12.56
CA ARG A 319 3.34 10.00 -11.17
C ARG A 319 4.21 8.90 -10.62
N SER A 320 4.80 8.08 -11.49
CA SER A 320 5.65 6.96 -11.10
C SER A 320 6.97 7.38 -10.44
N GLY A 321 7.43 8.61 -10.69
CA GLY A 321 8.79 9.05 -10.33
C GLY A 321 9.92 8.28 -11.03
N ASN A 322 9.59 7.33 -11.91
CA ASN A 322 10.52 6.56 -12.71
C ASN A 322 10.38 6.99 -14.18
N PRO A 323 11.42 7.53 -14.82
CA PRO A 323 11.33 8.01 -16.20
C PRO A 323 11.04 6.89 -17.23
N ASN A 324 11.12 5.62 -16.82
CA ASN A 324 10.80 4.46 -17.65
C ASN A 324 9.39 3.91 -17.44
N VAL A 325 8.59 4.48 -16.54
CA VAL A 325 7.24 4.00 -16.23
C VAL A 325 6.30 5.19 -16.26
N ILE A 326 5.37 5.24 -17.20
CA ILE A 326 4.34 6.28 -17.25
C ILE A 326 2.98 5.61 -17.44
N TYR A 327 1.94 6.21 -16.89
CA TYR A 327 0.61 5.63 -16.89
C TYR A 327 -0.30 6.34 -17.90
N PRO A 328 -1.08 5.62 -18.70
CA PRO A 328 -2.08 6.23 -19.57
C PRO A 328 -3.01 7.16 -18.79
N GLY A 329 -3.26 8.35 -19.33
CA GLY A 329 -4.05 9.40 -18.68
C GLY A 329 -3.23 10.39 -17.83
N GLU A 330 -1.92 10.18 -17.64
CA GLU A 330 -1.06 11.16 -16.98
C GLU A 330 -0.88 12.42 -17.82
N VAL A 331 -0.85 13.58 -17.18
CA VAL A 331 -0.58 14.87 -17.84
C VAL A 331 0.86 15.27 -17.54
N LEU A 332 1.70 15.29 -18.58
CA LEU A 332 3.09 15.70 -18.48
C LEU A 332 3.26 17.15 -18.92
N HIS A 333 4.17 17.88 -18.29
CA HIS A 333 4.48 19.28 -18.58
C HIS A 333 5.86 19.40 -19.24
N TYR A 334 5.97 20.27 -20.25
CA TYR A 334 7.20 20.59 -20.98
C TYR A 334 7.22 22.03 -21.50
#